data_AF-A0A182EGC9-F1
#
_entry.id   AF-A0A182EGC9-F1
#
_cell.length_a   1.000
_cell.length_b   1.000
_cell.length_c   1.000
_cell.angle_alpha   90.00
_cell.angle_beta   90.00
_cell.angle_gamma   90.00
#
_symmetry.space_group_name_H-M   'P 1'
#
loop_
_entity.id
_entity.type
_entity.pdbx_description
1 polymer ?
#
loop_
_entity_poly.entity_id
_entity_poly.type
_entity_poly.pdbx_seq_one_letter_code
_entity_poly.pdbx_strand_id
1 'polypeptide(L)'
;MVEWLSLYLGGKLSPTALDYGCALLLNLCLDPSGRSAASRVATIFTTTIANLISDHKLQVCTYINGILFTILGIAQIKARVKEINLVNTVKEKLNNHHCKDDEKQLPIIYKILNGESKYDVKSHHRYDLCRASFITDFSPCQQSKYDVT
;
A
#
# COMPACT_ATOMS: atom_id res chain seq x y z
N MET A 1 6.65 17.16 -0.13
CA MET A 1 6.12 16.49 -1.34
C MET A 1 5.07 15.43 -0.99
N VAL A 2 5.36 14.44 -0.14
CA VAL A 2 4.37 13.42 0.29
C VAL A 2 3.07 14.04 0.82
N GLU A 3 3.18 14.99 1.75
CA GLU A 3 2.01 15.68 2.34
C GLU A 3 1.12 16.36 1.29
N TRP A 4 1.72 17.19 0.43
CA TRP A 4 1.01 17.88 -0.65
C TRP A 4 0.33 16.88 -1.59
N LEU A 5 1.01 15.80 -1.95
CA LEU A 5 0.47 14.78 -2.85
C LEU A 5 -0.68 14.01 -2.19
N SER A 6 -0.60 13.72 -0.88
CA SER A 6 -1.71 13.11 -0.13
C SER A 6 -2.95 14.00 -0.09
N LEU A 7 -2.78 15.32 0.06
CA LEU A 7 -3.89 16.27 0.00
C LEU A 7 -4.47 16.36 -1.42
N TYR A 8 -3.60 16.44 -2.43
CA TYR A 8 -4.00 16.51 -3.84
C TYR A 8 -4.81 15.28 -4.26
N LEU A 9 -4.36 14.08 -3.88
CA LEU A 9 -5.04 12.81 -4.14
C LEU A 9 -6.36 12.64 -3.37
N GLY A 10 -6.59 13.40 -2.31
CA GLY A 10 -7.86 13.42 -1.59
C GLY A 10 -8.95 14.25 -2.27
N GLY A 11 -8.63 14.96 -3.35
CA GLY A 11 -9.56 15.79 -4.11
C GLY A 11 -10.25 15.05 -5.27
N LYS A 12 -11.06 15.80 -6.03
CA LYS A 12 -11.63 15.31 -7.30
C LYS A 12 -10.58 15.45 -8.41
N LEU A 13 -10.07 14.33 -8.91
CA LEU A 13 -9.05 14.27 -9.94
C LEU A 13 -9.58 13.60 -11.20
N SER A 14 -8.98 13.93 -12.35
CA SER A 14 -9.17 13.12 -13.56
C SER A 14 -8.51 11.73 -13.37
N PRO A 15 -9.00 10.69 -14.07
CA PRO A 15 -8.40 9.35 -13.99
C PRO A 15 -6.89 9.37 -14.26
N THR A 16 -6.45 10.12 -15.28
CA THR A 16 -5.04 10.27 -15.62
C THR A 16 -4.22 10.92 -14.50
N ALA A 17 -4.72 11.99 -13.89
CA ALA A 17 -4.01 12.64 -12.78
C ALA A 17 -3.89 11.74 -11.56
N LEU A 18 -4.89 10.90 -11.33
CA LEU A 18 -4.91 9.92 -10.27
C LEU A 18 -3.89 8.79 -10.51
N ASP A 19 -3.83 8.25 -11.74
CA ASP A 19 -2.84 7.23 -12.14
C ASP A 19 -1.41 7.69 -11.85
N TYR A 20 -1.04 8.87 -12.39
CA TYR A 20 0.30 9.42 -12.19
C TYR A 20 0.56 9.82 -10.73
N GLY A 21 -0.44 10.36 -10.04
CA GLY A 21 -0.31 10.74 -8.65
C GLY A 21 -0.08 9.55 -7.72
N CYS A 22 -0.83 8.45 -7.91
CA CYS A 22 -0.65 7.20 -7.16
C CYS A 22 0.71 6.55 -7.47
N ALA A 23 1.12 6.49 -8.74
CA ALA A 23 2.43 5.97 -9.13
C ALA A 23 3.58 6.78 -8.49
N LEU A 24 3.48 8.11 -8.50
CA LEU A 24 4.46 8.99 -7.84
C LEU A 24 4.47 8.78 -6.33
N LEU A 25 3.29 8.68 -5.70
CA LEU A 25 3.19 8.47 -4.25
C LEU A 25 3.84 7.14 -3.84
N LEU A 26 3.60 6.06 -4.60
CA LEU A 26 4.28 4.78 -4.39
C LEU A 26 5.79 4.93 -4.46
N ASN A 27 6.31 5.56 -5.52
CA ASN A 27 7.75 5.77 -5.70
C ASN A 27 8.36 6.55 -4.53
N LEU A 28 7.68 7.58 -4.03
CA LEU A 28 8.12 8.32 -2.85
C LEU A 28 8.14 7.42 -1.60
N CYS A 29 7.14 6.56 -1.40
CA CYS A 29 7.09 5.65 -0.25
C CYS A 29 8.12 4.51 -0.32
N LEU A 30 8.66 4.17 -1.50
CA LEU A 30 9.77 3.23 -1.62
C LEU A 30 11.10 3.82 -1.13
N ASP A 31 11.24 5.14 -1.13
CA ASP A 31 12.40 5.84 -0.58
C ASP A 31 12.28 6.04 0.96
N PRO A 32 13.37 5.83 1.74
CA PRO A 32 13.35 6.04 3.18
C PRO A 32 12.94 7.46 3.61
N SER A 33 13.34 8.50 2.86
CA SER A 33 12.96 9.89 3.14
C SER A 33 11.48 10.12 2.94
N GLY A 34 10.88 9.50 1.92
CA GLY A 34 9.45 9.55 1.68
C GLY A 34 8.65 8.79 2.74
N ARG A 35 9.13 7.65 3.24
CA ARG A 35 8.53 6.98 4.41
C ARG A 35 8.59 7.82 5.67
N SER A 36 9.73 8.45 5.93
CA SER A 36 9.89 9.39 7.04
C SER A 36 8.89 10.55 6.93
N ALA A 37 8.70 11.10 5.73
CA ALA A 37 7.70 12.12 5.46
C ALA A 37 6.26 11.59 5.68
N ALA A 38 5.93 10.41 5.15
CA ALA A 38 4.61 9.78 5.35
C ALA A 38 4.30 9.56 6.84
N SER A 39 5.30 9.16 7.64
CA SER A 39 5.16 9.02 9.09
C SER A 39 4.80 10.34 9.77
N ARG A 40 5.46 11.45 9.39
CA ARG A 40 5.18 12.78 9.96
C ARG A 40 3.76 13.26 9.68
N VAL A 41 3.21 12.90 8.53
CA VAL A 41 1.84 13.28 8.12
C VAL A 41 0.87 12.10 8.16
N ALA A 42 1.12 11.13 9.05
CA ALA A 42 0.42 9.84 9.06
C ALA A 42 -1.10 9.97 9.04
N THR A 43 -1.68 10.93 9.78
CA THR A 43 -3.13 11.14 9.83
C THR A 43 -3.70 11.44 8.44
N ILE A 44 -3.24 12.53 7.80
CA ILE A 44 -3.68 12.94 6.46
C ILE A 44 -3.43 11.80 5.47
N PHE A 45 -2.22 11.25 5.52
CA PHE A 45 -1.79 10.17 4.62
C PHE A 45 -2.72 8.95 4.71
N THR A 46 -3.00 8.43 5.91
CA THR A 46 -3.86 7.25 6.08
C THR A 46 -5.31 7.49 5.67
N THR A 47 -5.84 8.69 5.92
CA THR A 47 -7.20 9.06 5.49
C THR A 47 -7.29 9.10 3.97
N THR A 48 -6.32 9.70 3.28
CA THR A 48 -6.28 9.70 1.82
C THR A 48 -6.23 8.27 1.28
N ILE A 49 -5.35 7.42 1.80
CA ILE A 49 -5.25 6.03 1.33
C ILE A 49 -6.54 5.25 1.59
N ALA A 50 -7.18 5.42 2.75
CA ALA A 50 -8.47 4.80 3.04
C ALA A 50 -9.55 5.21 2.03
N ASN A 51 -9.64 6.51 1.70
CA ASN A 51 -10.59 7.01 0.71
C ASN A 51 -10.33 6.44 -0.69
N LEU A 52 -9.06 6.33 -1.09
CA LEU A 52 -8.68 5.73 -2.37
C LEU A 52 -9.00 4.23 -2.44
N ILE A 53 -8.82 3.47 -1.35
CA ILE A 53 -9.15 2.04 -1.30
C ILE A 53 -10.67 1.82 -1.39
N SER A 54 -11.44 2.68 -0.72
CA SER A 54 -12.91 2.64 -0.74
C SER A 54 -13.52 2.99 -2.09
N ASP A 55 -12.79 3.70 -2.96
CA ASP A 55 -13.27 3.98 -4.31
C ASP A 55 -13.02 2.80 -5.25
N HIS A 56 -14.04 1.95 -5.33
CA HIS A 56 -14.04 0.77 -6.20
C HIS A 56 -14.12 1.09 -7.69
N LYS A 57 -14.13 2.35 -8.13
CA LYS A 57 -14.14 2.70 -9.56
C LYS A 57 -12.74 2.96 -10.11
N LEU A 58 -11.74 3.00 -9.24
CA LEU A 58 -10.38 3.34 -9.60
C LEU A 58 -9.68 2.16 -10.29
N GLN A 59 -9.00 2.44 -11.41
CA GLN A 59 -8.19 1.45 -12.12
C GLN A 59 -6.74 1.36 -11.60
N VAL A 60 -6.38 2.15 -10.57
CA VAL A 60 -5.03 2.21 -9.97
C VAL A 60 -4.76 1.14 -8.90
N CYS A 61 -5.40 -0.03 -8.99
CA CYS A 61 -5.33 -1.06 -7.95
C CYS A 61 -3.90 -1.40 -7.52
N THR A 62 -3.03 -1.67 -8.48
CA THR A 62 -1.64 -2.08 -8.25
C THR A 62 -0.88 -1.04 -7.43
N TYR A 63 -1.05 0.24 -7.75
CA TYR A 63 -0.38 1.33 -7.05
C TYR A 63 -0.92 1.49 -5.62
N ILE A 64 -2.25 1.48 -5.44
CA ILE A 64 -2.88 1.61 -4.12
C ILE A 64 -2.44 0.45 -3.22
N ASN A 65 -2.48 -0.78 -3.73
CA ASN A 65 -2.09 -1.98 -3.00
C ASN A 65 -0.59 -1.94 -2.64
N GLY A 66 0.26 -1.48 -3.57
CA GLY A 66 1.69 -1.29 -3.32
C GLY A 66 1.98 -0.22 -2.27
N ILE A 67 1.24 0.90 -2.28
CA ILE A 67 1.36 1.94 -1.25
C ILE A 67 0.97 1.35 0.10
N LEU A 68 -0.19 0.67 0.16
CA LEU A 68 -0.69 0.05 1.38
C LEU A 68 0.30 -0.96 1.95
N PHE A 69 0.86 -1.83 1.11
CA PHE A 69 1.89 -2.77 1.52
C PHE A 69 3.12 -2.07 2.09
N THR A 70 3.61 -1.03 1.41
CA THR A 70 4.81 -0.29 1.80
C THR A 70 4.64 0.43 3.14
N ILE A 71 3.47 1.02 3.36
CA ILE A 71 3.22 1.89 4.53
C ILE A 71 2.93 1.08 5.80
N LEU A 72 2.42 -0.15 5.67
CA LEU A 72 2.13 -1.04 6.82
C LEU A 72 3.39 -1.44 7.59
N GLY A 73 4.55 -1.22 7.00
CA GLY A 73 5.83 -1.35 7.65
C GLY A 73 6.23 -0.21 8.59
N ILE A 74 5.55 0.93 8.51
CA ILE A 74 5.84 2.12 9.33
C ILE A 74 5.00 2.03 10.60
N ALA A 75 5.63 1.90 11.77
CA ALA A 75 4.93 1.67 13.04
C ALA A 75 3.84 2.71 13.35
N GLN A 76 4.15 4.00 13.13
CA GLN A 76 3.20 5.10 13.35
C GLN A 76 1.97 4.99 12.44
N ILE A 77 2.18 4.65 11.16
CA ILE A 77 1.08 4.45 10.21
C ILE A 77 0.28 3.21 10.58
N LYS A 78 0.95 2.11 10.96
CA LYS A 78 0.27 0.87 11.39
C LYS A 78 -0.66 1.11 12.59
N ALA A 79 -0.28 1.99 13.52
CA ALA A 79 -1.16 2.41 14.62
C ALA A 79 -2.41 3.15 14.10
N ARG A 80 -2.23 4.13 13.22
CA ARG A 80 -3.34 4.89 12.60
C ARG A 80 -4.29 4.03 11.79
N VAL A 81 -3.74 3.11 11.01
CA VAL A 81 -4.49 2.15 10.19
C VAL A 81 -5.42 1.29 11.05
N LYS A 82 -4.99 0.90 12.26
CA LYS A 82 -5.84 0.19 13.23
C LYS A 82 -6.93 1.09 13.80
N GLU A 83 -6.62 2.34 14.12
CA GLU A 83 -7.59 3.31 14.65
C GLU A 83 -8.74 3.57 13.68
N ILE A 84 -8.44 3.70 12.38
CA ILE A 84 -9.45 3.94 11.33
C ILE A 84 -10.11 2.64 10.83
N ASN A 85 -9.76 1.49 11.41
CA ASN A 85 -10.30 0.18 11.06
C ASN A 85 -10.19 -0.17 9.56
N LEU A 86 -9.04 0.17 8.94
CA LEU A 86 -8.80 -0.02 7.50
C LEU A 86 -8.90 -1.50 7.06
N VAL A 87 -8.74 -2.43 8.01
CA VAL A 87 -8.90 -3.87 7.77
C VAL A 87 -10.28 -4.21 7.18
N ASN A 88 -11.34 -3.51 7.60
CA ASN A 88 -12.67 -3.72 7.05
C ASN A 88 -12.76 -3.22 5.61
N THR A 89 -12.22 -2.04 5.30
CA THR A 89 -12.17 -1.50 3.94
C THR A 89 -11.40 -2.43 2.99
N VAL A 90 -10.29 -2.99 3.45
CA VAL A 90 -9.51 -3.97 2.67
C VAL A 90 -10.29 -5.27 2.46
N LYS A 91 -11.02 -5.73 3.47
CA LYS A 91 -11.89 -6.92 3.37
C LYS A 91 -13.03 -6.71 2.38
N GLU A 92 -13.67 -5.55 2.41
CA GLU A 92 -14.71 -5.17 1.45
C GLU A 92 -14.15 -5.13 0.02
N LYS A 93 -13.00 -4.48 -0.18
CA LYS A 93 -12.31 -4.45 -1.48
C LYS A 93 -11.95 -5.86 -1.97
N LEU A 94 -11.47 -6.73 -1.09
CA LEU A 94 -11.15 -8.13 -1.42
C LEU A 94 -12.39 -8.90 -1.90
N ASN A 95 -13.53 -8.74 -1.24
CA ASN A 95 -14.78 -9.41 -1.61
C ASN A 95 -15.39 -8.87 -2.91
N ASN A 96 -15.10 -7.62 -3.27
CA ASN A 96 -15.62 -6.99 -4.48
C ASN A 96 -14.91 -7.46 -5.76
N HIS A 97 -13.76 -8.13 -5.65
CA HIS A 97 -12.98 -8.67 -6.79
C HIS A 97 -12.82 -7.68 -7.96
N HIS A 98 -12.59 -6.40 -7.64
CA HIS A 98 -12.61 -5.31 -8.62
C HIS A 98 -11.52 -5.43 -9.69
N CYS A 99 -10.36 -5.99 -9.34
CA CYS A 99 -9.23 -6.13 -10.25
C CYS A 99 -8.39 -7.37 -9.96
N LYS A 100 -7.70 -7.89 -10.97
CA LYS A 100 -6.87 -9.11 -10.89
C LYS A 100 -5.74 -9.02 -9.86
N ASP A 101 -5.25 -7.81 -9.62
CA ASP A 101 -4.20 -7.57 -8.63
C ASP A 101 -4.71 -7.69 -7.20
N ASP A 102 -5.98 -7.33 -6.96
CA ASP A 102 -6.59 -7.45 -5.64
C ASP A 102 -6.58 -8.92 -5.18
N GLU A 103 -6.86 -9.86 -6.08
CA GLU A 103 -6.86 -11.30 -5.78
C GLU A 103 -5.51 -11.82 -5.29
N LYS A 104 -4.41 -11.23 -5.78
CA LYS A 104 -3.04 -11.67 -5.43
C LYS A 104 -2.48 -10.89 -4.25
N GLN A 105 -2.70 -9.57 -4.24
CA GLN A 105 -2.00 -8.64 -3.34
C GLN A 105 -2.77 -8.41 -2.03
N LEU A 106 -4.11 -8.26 -2.08
CA LEU A 106 -4.91 -7.97 -0.89
C LEU A 106 -4.90 -9.09 0.16
N PRO A 107 -4.90 -10.40 -0.16
CA PRO A 107 -4.82 -11.44 0.86
C PRO A 107 -3.55 -11.34 1.73
N ILE A 108 -2.43 -10.93 1.13
CA ILE A 108 -1.16 -10.72 1.84
C ILE A 108 -1.32 -9.52 2.78
N ILE A 109 -1.79 -8.40 2.24
CA ILE A 109 -2.03 -7.16 3.00
C ILE A 109 -2.99 -7.39 4.16
N TYR A 110 -4.08 -8.13 3.95
CA TYR A 110 -5.07 -8.47 4.98
C TYR A 110 -4.43 -9.26 6.13
N LYS A 111 -3.58 -10.25 5.84
CA LYS A 111 -2.81 -10.98 6.87
C LYS A 111 -1.86 -10.07 7.66
N ILE A 112 -1.25 -9.06 7.01
CA ILE A 112 -0.40 -8.07 7.68
C ILE A 112 -1.21 -7.21 8.66
N LEU A 113 -2.40 -6.79 8.23
CA LEU A 113 -3.33 -5.98 9.04
C LEU A 113 -3.80 -6.72 10.29
N ASN A 114 -4.13 -8.02 10.17
CA ASN A 114 -4.51 -8.88 11.30
C ASN A 114 -3.33 -9.23 12.23
N GLY A 115 -2.09 -8.91 11.84
CA GLY A 115 -0.90 -9.29 12.60
C GLY A 115 -0.52 -10.77 12.46
N GLU A 116 -1.12 -11.49 11.51
CA GLU A 116 -0.84 -12.91 11.22
C GLU A 116 0.49 -13.11 10.49
N SER A 117 1.16 -12.03 10.08
CA SER A 117 2.48 -12.07 9.47
C SER A 117 3.48 -11.16 10.19
N LYS A 118 4.66 -11.72 10.51
CA LYS A 118 5.81 -10.96 11.03
C LYS A 118 6.49 -10.20 9.89
N TYR A 119 5.85 -9.13 9.42
CA TYR A 119 6.48 -8.21 8.48
C TYR A 119 7.50 -7.35 9.21
N ASP A 120 8.80 -7.62 8.98
CA ASP A 120 9.90 -6.81 9.51
C ASP A 120 10.48 -5.90 8.42
N VAL A 121 10.06 -4.63 8.45
CA VAL A 121 10.39 -3.56 7.51
C VAL A 121 11.74 -2.91 7.87
N LYS A 122 12.75 -3.75 8.11
CA LYS A 122 14.08 -3.29 8.56
C LYS A 122 15.22 -3.52 7.57
N SER A 123 14.98 -4.17 6.43
CA SER A 123 16.05 -4.47 5.46
C SER A 123 15.85 -3.73 4.14
N HIS A 124 16.76 -2.80 3.83
CA HIS A 124 16.81 -2.02 2.58
C HIS A 124 16.71 -2.89 1.32
N HIS A 125 17.23 -4.13 1.34
CA HIS A 125 17.18 -5.08 0.22
C HIS A 125 15.78 -5.62 -0.13
N ARG A 126 14.79 -5.53 0.76
CA ARG A 126 13.45 -6.11 0.51
C ARG A 126 12.49 -5.15 -0.20
N TYR A 127 12.79 -3.86 -0.26
CA TYR A 127 11.98 -2.90 -1.01
C TYR A 127 12.22 -2.98 -2.52
N ASP A 128 13.38 -3.48 -2.96
CA ASP A 128 13.65 -3.78 -4.37
C ASP A 128 12.81 -4.96 -4.87
N LEU A 129 12.57 -5.97 -4.03
CA LEU A 129 11.63 -7.07 -4.31
C LEU A 129 10.18 -6.57 -4.37
N CYS A 130 9.80 -5.65 -3.49
CA CYS A 130 8.48 -5.04 -3.50
C CYS A 130 8.26 -4.13 -4.72
N ARG A 131 9.30 -3.39 -5.12
CA ARG A 131 9.37 -2.63 -6.38
C ARG A 131 9.15 -3.55 -7.58
N ALA A 132 9.76 -4.73 -7.60
CA ALA A 132 9.56 -5.72 -8.66
C ALA A 132 8.13 -6.35 -8.65
N SER A 133 7.54 -6.62 -7.48
CA SER A 133 6.21 -7.27 -7.42
C SER A 133 5.02 -6.35 -7.64
N PHE A 134 5.15 -5.03 -7.40
CA PHE A 134 4.03 -4.07 -7.50
C PHE A 134 4.19 -3.04 -8.63
N ILE A 135 5.35 -2.90 -9.27
CA ILE A 135 5.55 -1.97 -10.40
C ILE A 135 5.64 -2.71 -11.75
N THR A 136 6.11 -3.96 -11.76
CA THR A 136 6.22 -4.77 -12.97
C THR A 136 5.35 -6.00 -12.81
N ASP A 137 4.16 -6.01 -13.42
CA ASP A 137 3.37 -7.23 -13.61
C ASP A 137 4.29 -8.34 -14.17
N PHE A 138 4.72 -9.33 -13.36
CA PHE A 138 5.12 -10.68 -13.80
C PHE A 138 5.48 -11.60 -12.61
N SER A 139 4.68 -12.65 -12.43
CA SER A 139 4.91 -13.89 -11.67
C SER A 139 5.03 -13.86 -10.12
N PRO A 140 4.41 -14.86 -9.43
CA PRO A 140 4.58 -15.04 -8.00
C PRO A 140 6.03 -15.47 -7.72
N CYS A 141 6.79 -14.64 -7.02
CA CYS A 141 8.03 -15.09 -6.41
C CYS A 141 7.63 -16.12 -5.35
N GLN A 142 7.81 -17.40 -5.69
CA GLN A 142 7.76 -18.54 -4.79
C GLN A 142 8.40 -18.16 -3.45
N GLN A 143 7.71 -18.48 -2.35
CA GLN A 143 8.33 -18.59 -1.04
C GLN A 143 9.65 -19.36 -1.20
N SER A 144 10.78 -18.68 -1.08
CA SER A 144 12.02 -19.36 -0.73
C SER A 144 11.77 -19.95 0.65
N LYS A 145 11.61 -21.27 0.65
CA LYS A 145 11.54 -22.11 1.84
C LYS A 145 12.68 -21.73 2.77
N TYR A 146 12.34 -21.43 4.01
CA TYR A 146 13.23 -21.72 5.11
C TYR A 146 13.37 -23.25 5.19
N ASP A 147 14.29 -23.83 4.43
CA ASP A 147 14.86 -25.13 4.79
C ASP A 147 15.96 -24.84 5.81
N VAL A 148 15.54 -24.84 7.08
CA VAL A 148 16.45 -25.12 8.20
C VAL A 148 16.58 -26.64 8.23
N THR A 149 17.66 -27.16 7.66
CA THR A 149 18.35 -28.35 8.17
C THR A 149 19.82 -28.28 7.82
#